data_AF-A0AAD2HMI5-F1
#
_entry.id   AF-A0AAD2HMI5-F1
#
_cell.length_a   1.000
_cell.length_b   1.000
_cell.length_c   1.000
_cell.angle_alpha   90.00
_cell.angle_beta   90.00
_cell.angle_gamma   90.00
#
_symmetry.space_group_name_H-M   'P 1'
#
loop_
_entity.id
_entity.type
_entity.pdbx_description
1 polymer ?
#
loop_
_entity_poly.entity_id
_entity_poly.type
_entity_poly.pdbx_seq_one_letter_code
_entity_poly.pdbx_strand_id
1 'polypeptide(L)'
;MASDLFTRKSTWYGGRGVFANSAIPAGTLIHTCPGPYGSVIYREFRKEVCAQCFAYSFDVRRNAWNIRNEVPGAGVWFCSSTCRQEWSGGPMTLTVNAAVDKLSKADGKRGATASAHSALAENSPGISQTSIDSAWENAAQGPTSVRLPLEELELETVRFVLSALIRRHTDDENSSGTPLNNWPDLLELQDNELPYYRSKPHALPSHVRIFAFIRQAVCSSPVLECLKPYVETPAAVRAVLARDPGNVFGLFEMNETGDSEMFGWCMYVSASFFNHDCEPNVRKRREGRALHFYTTRDIEKDEELCTNYVDLKDSVSERREQLRAHWYFEWSLQDGYMLDNTDPFHGAQIVENEDDIHIGLL
;
A
#
# COMPACT_ATOMS: atom_id res chain seq x y z
N MET A 1 2.48 -8.45 15.64
CA MET A 1 1.38 -9.35 15.22
C MET A 1 1.64 -10.75 15.77
N ALA A 2 0.81 -11.22 16.71
CA ALA A 2 0.82 -12.59 17.20
C ALA A 2 -0.63 -12.95 17.57
N SER A 3 -1.01 -14.20 17.32
CA SER A 3 -2.29 -14.78 17.72
C SER A 3 -2.04 -16.13 18.37
N ASP A 4 -3.09 -16.79 18.87
CA ASP A 4 -2.96 -18.17 19.35
C ASP A 4 -2.53 -19.12 18.22
N LEU A 5 -2.91 -18.81 16.97
CA LEU A 5 -2.68 -19.67 15.81
C LEU A 5 -1.29 -19.48 15.18
N PHE A 6 -0.71 -18.28 15.24
CA PHE A 6 0.57 -18.00 14.60
C PHE A 6 1.36 -16.91 15.30
N THR A 7 2.67 -16.87 15.03
CA THR A 7 3.58 -15.83 15.50
C THR A 7 4.44 -15.31 14.35
N ARG A 8 4.70 -14.00 14.34
CA ARG A 8 5.67 -13.40 13.42
C ARG A 8 7.10 -13.70 13.88
N LYS A 9 7.94 -14.24 13.00
CA LYS A 9 9.35 -14.56 13.28
C LYS A 9 10.25 -13.96 12.20
N SER A 10 11.53 -13.76 12.50
CA SER A 10 12.53 -13.52 11.46
C SER A 10 12.76 -14.79 10.66
N THR A 11 12.93 -14.66 9.37
CA THR A 11 13.15 -15.77 8.44
C THR A 11 14.66 -15.99 8.22
N TRP A 12 15.05 -17.21 7.88
CA TRP A 12 16.47 -17.54 7.63
C TRP A 12 16.99 -16.94 6.31
N TYR A 13 16.09 -16.75 5.34
CA TYR A 13 16.37 -16.14 4.04
C TYR A 13 16.30 -14.60 4.04
N GLY A 14 16.18 -13.98 5.23
CA GLY A 14 16.09 -12.53 5.40
C GLY A 14 14.64 -12.05 5.46
N GLY A 15 14.40 -11.01 6.27
CA GLY A 15 13.07 -10.45 6.45
C GLY A 15 12.29 -11.06 7.62
N ARG A 16 10.95 -11.01 7.52
CA ARG A 16 10.02 -11.57 8.53
C ARG A 16 8.92 -12.36 7.85
N GLY A 17 8.41 -13.36 8.57
CA GLY A 17 7.30 -14.21 8.11
C GLY A 17 6.37 -14.55 9.26
N VAL A 18 5.25 -15.17 8.92
CA VAL A 18 4.21 -15.58 9.87
C VAL A 18 4.19 -17.11 9.93
N PHE A 19 4.37 -17.68 11.12
CA PHE A 19 4.54 -19.13 11.30
C PHE A 19 3.49 -19.70 12.25
N ALA A 20 2.93 -20.86 11.91
CA ALA A 20 1.92 -21.52 12.73
C ALA A 20 2.49 -21.95 14.10
N ASN A 21 1.77 -21.68 15.18
CA ASN A 21 2.17 -22.09 16.54
C ASN A 21 1.84 -23.57 16.83
N SER A 22 0.91 -24.13 16.07
CA SER A 22 0.39 -25.50 16.18
C SER A 22 -0.23 -25.92 14.85
N ALA A 23 -0.65 -27.18 14.72
CA ALA A 23 -1.35 -27.63 13.51
C ALA A 23 -2.68 -26.87 13.33
N ILE A 24 -2.97 -26.44 12.10
CA ILE A 24 -4.19 -25.67 11.78
C ILE A 24 -4.97 -26.41 10.68
N PRO A 25 -6.25 -26.75 10.89
CA PRO A 25 -7.06 -27.40 9.86
C PRO A 25 -7.30 -26.53 8.62
N ALA A 26 -7.54 -27.17 7.48
CA ALA A 26 -7.97 -26.52 6.24
C ALA A 26 -9.24 -25.68 6.43
N GLY A 27 -9.31 -24.53 5.73
CA GLY A 27 -10.47 -23.63 5.76
C GLY A 27 -10.60 -22.77 7.03
N THR A 28 -9.61 -22.79 7.92
CA THR A 28 -9.63 -22.03 9.17
C THR A 28 -9.40 -20.54 8.90
N LEU A 29 -10.24 -19.67 9.48
CA LEU A 29 -9.99 -18.21 9.52
C LEU A 29 -8.85 -17.93 10.51
N ILE A 30 -7.67 -17.64 10.00
CA ILE A 30 -6.48 -17.44 10.83
C ILE A 30 -6.26 -15.97 11.21
N HIS A 31 -6.67 -15.04 10.36
CA HIS A 31 -6.48 -13.61 10.62
C HIS A 31 -7.57 -12.76 9.96
N THR A 32 -7.92 -11.65 10.61
CA THR A 32 -8.76 -10.59 10.06
C THR A 32 -8.07 -9.25 10.23
N CYS A 33 -7.77 -8.58 9.12
CA CYS A 33 -7.44 -7.15 9.13
C CYS A 33 -8.75 -6.36 8.97
N PRO A 34 -9.25 -5.66 9.99
CA PRO A 34 -10.60 -5.08 9.98
C PRO A 34 -10.78 -3.95 8.97
N GLY A 35 -9.68 -3.36 8.50
CA GLY A 35 -9.69 -2.36 7.45
C GLY A 35 -8.31 -1.78 7.18
N PRO A 36 -8.15 -1.04 6.08
CA PRO A 36 -6.88 -0.43 5.75
C PRO A 36 -6.56 0.76 6.65
N TYR A 37 -5.26 0.98 6.84
CA TYR A 37 -4.68 2.14 7.51
C TYR A 37 -4.79 3.40 6.63
N GLY A 38 -4.47 3.25 5.34
CA GLY A 38 -4.66 4.25 4.30
C GLY A 38 -5.31 3.62 3.07
N SER A 39 -6.13 4.39 2.36
CA SER A 39 -6.82 3.92 1.16
C SER A 39 -7.19 5.07 0.24
N VAL A 40 -7.23 4.82 -1.05
CA VAL A 40 -7.75 5.75 -2.05
C VAL A 40 -8.62 5.01 -3.07
N ILE A 41 -9.66 5.70 -3.54
CA ILE A 41 -10.46 5.32 -4.70
C ILE A 41 -10.18 6.35 -5.78
N TYR A 42 -9.77 5.88 -6.95
CA TYR A 42 -9.53 6.72 -8.11
C TYR A 42 -10.73 7.59 -8.43
N ARG A 43 -10.44 8.80 -8.91
CA ARG A 43 -11.45 9.83 -9.12
C ARG A 43 -12.60 9.37 -10.02
N GLU A 44 -12.31 8.66 -11.11
CA GLU A 44 -13.33 8.13 -12.01
C GLU A 44 -14.32 7.19 -11.30
N PHE A 45 -13.85 6.33 -10.39
CA PHE A 45 -14.67 5.29 -9.75
C PHE A 45 -15.37 5.74 -8.47
N ARG A 46 -15.14 6.96 -7.96
CA ARG A 46 -15.73 7.39 -6.67
C ARG A 46 -17.25 7.35 -6.63
N LYS A 47 -17.93 7.51 -7.78
CA LYS A 47 -19.40 7.38 -7.87
C LYS A 47 -19.85 5.92 -7.83
N GLU A 48 -18.99 5.00 -8.19
CA GLU A 48 -19.30 3.59 -8.46
C GLU A 48 -18.85 2.70 -7.31
N VAL A 49 -17.84 3.12 -6.54
CA VAL A 49 -17.29 2.38 -5.41
C VAL A 49 -17.68 3.05 -4.10
N CYS A 50 -18.23 2.27 -3.17
CA CYS A 50 -18.61 2.78 -1.86
C CYS A 50 -17.36 3.16 -1.05
N ALA A 51 -17.32 4.39 -0.54
CA ALA A 51 -16.21 4.92 0.26
C ALA A 51 -16.00 4.24 1.62
N GLN A 52 -16.97 3.44 2.10
CA GLN A 52 -16.88 2.71 3.36
C GLN A 52 -16.57 1.22 3.18
N CYS A 53 -17.31 0.52 2.32
CA CYS A 53 -17.17 -0.94 2.18
C CYS A 53 -16.57 -1.38 0.84
N PHE A 54 -16.21 -0.44 -0.03
CA PHE A 54 -15.67 -0.73 -1.36
C PHE A 54 -16.58 -1.59 -2.24
N ALA A 55 -17.89 -1.63 -1.97
CA ALA A 55 -18.86 -2.27 -2.84
C ALA A 55 -18.95 -1.52 -4.18
N TYR A 56 -18.92 -2.26 -5.28
CA TYR A 56 -19.04 -1.73 -6.63
C TYR A 56 -20.50 -1.70 -7.06
N SER A 57 -20.93 -0.61 -7.71
CA SER A 57 -22.34 -0.41 -8.04
C SER A 57 -22.81 -1.36 -9.14
N PHE A 58 -21.93 -1.74 -10.06
CA PHE A 58 -22.28 -2.61 -11.17
C PHE A 58 -22.53 -4.06 -10.72
N ASP A 59 -21.89 -4.52 -9.64
CA ASP A 59 -22.17 -5.83 -9.01
C ASP A 59 -23.66 -5.99 -8.64
N VAL A 60 -24.33 -4.87 -8.34
CA VAL A 60 -25.77 -4.83 -8.02
C VAL A 60 -26.60 -4.16 -9.12
N ARG A 61 -26.09 -4.15 -10.36
CA ARG A 61 -26.74 -3.60 -11.56
C ARG A 61 -27.12 -2.12 -11.45
N ARG A 62 -26.23 -1.32 -10.86
CA ARG A 62 -26.35 0.14 -10.78
C ARG A 62 -25.16 0.82 -11.46
N ASN A 63 -25.42 1.90 -12.17
CA ASN A 63 -24.36 2.69 -12.81
C ASN A 63 -23.58 3.56 -11.81
N ALA A 64 -24.16 3.88 -10.66
CA ALA A 64 -23.53 4.66 -9.60
C ALA A 64 -24.31 4.54 -8.28
N TRP A 65 -23.63 4.85 -7.18
CA TRP A 65 -24.21 5.13 -5.89
C TRP A 65 -24.77 6.55 -5.83
N ASN A 66 -25.89 6.72 -5.11
CA ASN A 66 -26.58 8.02 -4.99
C ASN A 66 -26.52 8.62 -3.59
N ILE A 67 -26.09 7.85 -2.59
CA ILE A 67 -25.98 8.34 -1.21
C ILE A 67 -24.64 9.04 -1.08
N ARG A 68 -24.69 10.32 -0.67
CA ARG A 68 -23.52 11.19 -0.47
C ARG A 68 -23.63 11.92 0.87
N ASN A 69 -22.53 12.52 1.29
CA ASN A 69 -22.55 13.48 2.40
C ASN A 69 -23.14 14.82 1.94
N GLU A 70 -23.67 15.58 2.90
CA GLU A 70 -24.34 16.85 2.64
C GLU A 70 -23.39 17.94 2.17
N VAL A 71 -22.09 17.82 2.49
CA VAL A 71 -21.03 18.72 2.03
C VAL A 71 -20.84 18.54 0.50
N PRO A 72 -21.24 19.51 -0.33
CA PRO A 72 -21.11 19.38 -1.78
C PRO A 72 -19.64 19.31 -2.19
N GLY A 73 -19.31 18.42 -3.13
CA GLY A 73 -17.97 18.34 -3.72
C GLY A 73 -16.94 17.52 -2.93
N ALA A 74 -17.33 16.84 -1.85
CA ALA A 74 -16.41 16.02 -1.07
C ALA A 74 -15.96 14.71 -1.74
N GLY A 75 -16.61 14.32 -2.84
CA GLY A 75 -16.17 13.23 -3.70
C GLY A 75 -16.30 11.84 -3.08
N VAL A 76 -17.25 11.61 -2.17
CA VAL A 76 -17.47 10.28 -1.58
C VAL A 76 -18.92 9.84 -1.72
N TRP A 77 -19.12 8.56 -2.05
CA TRP A 77 -20.43 7.95 -2.24
C TRP A 77 -20.57 6.65 -1.46
N PHE A 78 -21.80 6.27 -1.14
CA PHE A 78 -22.12 5.14 -0.28
C PHE A 78 -23.20 4.24 -0.89
N CYS A 79 -23.07 2.94 -0.69
CA CYS A 79 -24.09 1.99 -1.13
C CYS A 79 -25.36 2.01 -0.26
N SER A 80 -25.23 2.44 1.00
CA SER A 80 -26.32 2.48 1.99
C SER A 80 -26.17 3.67 2.96
N SER A 81 -27.24 4.01 3.67
CA SER A 81 -27.21 5.00 4.76
C SER A 81 -26.35 4.55 5.93
N THR A 82 -26.32 3.24 6.21
CA THR A 82 -25.46 2.60 7.21
C THR A 82 -24.00 2.85 6.88
N CYS A 83 -23.56 2.56 5.65
CA CYS A 83 -22.18 2.82 5.22
C CYS A 83 -21.80 4.29 5.31
N ARG A 84 -22.74 5.22 5.09
CA ARG A 84 -22.50 6.66 5.29
C ARG A 84 -22.28 7.01 6.76
N GLN A 85 -23.07 6.42 7.67
CA GLN A 85 -23.02 6.69 9.10
C GLN A 85 -21.78 6.08 9.77
N GLU A 86 -21.42 4.86 9.37
CA GLU A 86 -20.27 4.11 9.89
C GLU A 86 -18.95 4.48 9.21
N TRP A 87 -18.95 5.50 8.34
CA TRP A 87 -17.82 5.79 7.47
C TRP A 87 -16.56 6.16 8.26
N SER A 88 -15.53 5.34 8.14
CA SER A 88 -14.29 5.48 8.93
C SER A 88 -13.44 6.68 8.52
N GLY A 89 -13.65 7.25 7.33
CA GLY A 89 -12.90 8.43 6.87
C GLY A 89 -13.32 9.73 7.56
N GLY A 90 -14.54 9.77 8.10
CA GLY A 90 -15.08 10.91 8.86
C GLY A 90 -15.10 12.25 8.12
N PRO A 91 -15.59 13.33 8.77
CA PRO A 91 -15.69 14.66 8.17
C PRO A 91 -14.34 15.22 7.68
N MET A 92 -13.23 14.85 8.32
CA MET A 92 -11.89 15.33 7.97
C MET A 92 -11.47 14.95 6.54
N THR A 93 -11.82 13.74 6.09
CA THR A 93 -11.55 13.30 4.71
C THR A 93 -12.28 14.17 3.69
N LEU A 94 -13.51 14.63 3.99
CA LEU A 94 -14.26 15.54 3.12
C LEU A 94 -13.52 16.89 2.96
N THR A 95 -13.05 17.44 4.08
CA THR A 95 -12.30 18.70 4.13
C THR A 95 -11.00 18.60 3.35
N VAL A 96 -10.26 17.51 3.52
CA VAL A 96 -9.02 17.24 2.78
C VAL A 96 -9.30 17.17 1.28
N ASN A 97 -10.29 16.39 0.85
CA ASN A 97 -10.62 16.26 -0.58
C ASN A 97 -10.98 17.61 -1.20
N ALA A 98 -11.77 18.43 -0.49
CA ALA A 98 -12.12 19.78 -0.94
C ALA A 98 -10.89 20.69 -1.04
N ALA A 99 -9.95 20.61 -0.09
CA ALA A 99 -8.71 21.38 -0.11
C ALA A 99 -7.82 20.99 -1.29
N VAL A 100 -7.63 19.69 -1.53
CA VAL A 100 -6.88 19.14 -2.67
C VAL A 100 -7.49 19.60 -3.99
N ASP A 101 -8.81 19.47 -4.15
CA ASP A 101 -9.52 19.88 -5.37
C ASP A 101 -9.41 21.40 -5.62
N LYS A 102 -9.54 22.21 -4.55
CA LYS A 102 -9.40 23.67 -4.64
C LYS A 102 -7.99 24.05 -5.08
N LEU A 103 -6.98 23.45 -4.49
CA LEU A 103 -5.58 23.73 -4.80
C LEU A 103 -5.22 23.29 -6.22
N SER A 104 -5.59 22.06 -6.61
CA SER A 104 -5.40 21.54 -7.97
C SER A 104 -6.05 22.43 -9.03
N LYS A 105 -7.29 22.90 -8.80
CA LYS A 105 -7.97 23.85 -9.71
C LYS A 105 -7.27 25.21 -9.79
N ALA A 106 -6.73 25.71 -8.67
CA ALA A 106 -6.01 26.98 -8.64
C ALA A 106 -4.72 26.91 -9.47
N ASP A 107 -4.01 25.78 -9.38
CA ASP A 107 -2.78 25.53 -10.13
C ASP A 107 -3.03 25.32 -11.63
N GLY A 108 -4.15 24.68 -12.01
CA GLY A 108 -4.55 24.49 -13.39
C GLY A 108 -5.00 25.76 -14.12
N LYS A 109 -5.65 26.71 -13.42
CA LYS A 109 -6.18 27.96 -14.03
C LYS A 109 -5.12 29.00 -14.40
N ARG A 110 -3.89 28.90 -13.88
CA ARG A 110 -2.84 29.93 -14.05
C ARG A 110 -1.87 29.64 -15.21
N GLY A 111 -2.28 28.86 -16.21
CA GLY A 111 -1.52 28.52 -17.42
C GLY A 111 -0.47 27.44 -17.17
N ALA A 112 -0.61 26.27 -17.80
CA ALA A 112 0.31 25.16 -17.65
C ALA A 112 1.72 25.55 -18.12
N THR A 113 2.64 25.79 -17.19
CA THR A 113 4.06 25.60 -17.49
C THR A 113 4.26 24.09 -17.61
N ALA A 114 4.87 23.66 -18.71
CA ALA A 114 5.11 22.26 -19.06
C ALA A 114 5.51 21.41 -17.84
N SER A 115 5.00 20.17 -17.80
CA SER A 115 5.33 19.16 -16.79
C SER A 115 6.82 19.22 -16.47
N ALA A 116 7.15 19.47 -15.19
CA ALA A 116 8.52 19.44 -14.70
C ALA A 116 9.04 17.99 -14.56
N HIS A 117 8.55 17.05 -15.37
CA HIS A 117 9.30 15.84 -15.73
C HIS A 117 10.42 16.22 -16.71
N SER A 118 11.30 17.11 -16.27
CA SER A 118 12.48 17.51 -17.03
C SER A 118 13.71 17.21 -16.19
N ALA A 119 14.37 16.11 -16.57
CA ALA A 119 15.78 15.82 -16.35
C ALA A 119 16.23 15.52 -14.91
N LEU A 120 15.89 14.32 -14.42
CA LEU A 120 16.98 13.49 -13.89
C LEU A 120 17.58 12.80 -15.11
N ALA A 121 18.73 13.32 -15.54
CA ALA A 121 19.46 12.85 -16.70
C ALA A 121 19.68 11.34 -16.62
N GLU A 122 19.61 10.66 -17.77
CA GLU A 122 19.93 9.24 -17.97
C GLU A 122 21.41 8.88 -17.65
N ASN A 123 22.11 9.73 -16.89
CA ASN A 123 23.51 9.59 -16.46
C ASN A 123 23.75 10.03 -15.00
N SER A 124 22.73 10.03 -14.14
CA SER A 124 22.95 10.23 -12.71
C SER A 124 23.65 9.00 -12.09
N PRO A 125 24.64 9.19 -11.20
CA PRO A 125 25.13 8.09 -10.37
C PRO A 125 23.93 7.42 -9.67
N GLY A 126 23.94 6.09 -9.60
CA GLY A 126 22.79 5.32 -9.09
C GLY A 126 22.25 5.87 -7.77
N ILE A 127 20.92 5.89 -7.64
CA ILE A 127 20.24 6.44 -6.45
C ILE A 127 20.77 5.76 -5.19
N SER A 128 21.23 6.59 -4.25
CA SER A 128 21.75 6.19 -2.94
C SER A 128 20.86 6.73 -1.82
N GLN A 129 20.94 6.12 -0.63
CA GLN A 129 20.18 6.59 0.54
C GLN A 129 20.48 8.07 0.85
N THR A 130 21.74 8.46 0.79
CA THR A 130 22.16 9.86 1.01
C THR A 130 21.51 10.82 0.01
N SER A 131 21.41 10.44 -1.27
CA SER A 131 20.75 11.29 -2.28
C SER A 131 19.24 11.44 -2.02
N ILE A 132 18.60 10.38 -1.52
CA ILE A 132 17.19 10.40 -1.12
C ILE A 132 17.00 11.29 0.11
N ASP A 133 17.83 11.13 1.14
CA ASP A 133 17.79 11.95 2.35
C ASP A 133 17.93 13.44 2.03
N SER A 134 18.93 13.81 1.20
CA SER A 134 19.13 15.19 0.76
C SER A 134 17.92 15.73 -0.01
N ALA A 135 17.27 14.93 -0.86
CA ALA A 135 16.08 15.36 -1.60
C ALA A 135 14.91 15.69 -0.66
N TRP A 136 14.69 14.87 0.36
CA TRP A 136 13.65 15.10 1.38
C TRP A 136 13.96 16.30 2.27
N GLU A 137 15.22 16.48 2.70
CA GLU A 137 15.65 17.65 3.47
C GLU A 137 15.44 18.94 2.69
N ASN A 138 15.79 18.97 1.40
CA ASN A 138 15.55 20.10 0.53
C ASN A 138 14.04 20.40 0.39
N ALA A 139 13.20 19.36 0.30
CA ALA A 139 11.75 19.54 0.25
C ALA A 139 11.20 20.14 1.55
N ALA A 140 11.75 19.74 2.71
CA ALA A 140 11.37 20.27 4.02
C ALA A 140 11.66 21.78 4.14
N GLN A 141 12.80 22.22 3.62
CA GLN A 141 13.24 23.63 3.64
C GLN A 141 12.56 24.50 2.57
N GLY A 142 11.91 23.88 1.58
CA GLY A 142 11.20 24.59 0.52
C GLY A 142 10.04 25.45 1.05
N PRO A 143 9.45 26.34 0.23
CA PRO A 143 8.31 27.16 0.63
C PRO A 143 7.06 26.31 0.91
N THR A 144 6.21 26.74 1.86
CA THR A 144 4.91 26.09 2.12
C THR A 144 3.88 26.35 1.03
N SER A 145 4.05 27.42 0.25
CA SER A 145 3.16 27.78 -0.87
C SER A 145 3.96 27.75 -2.17
N VAL A 146 3.84 26.67 -2.94
CA VAL A 146 4.53 26.50 -4.22
C VAL A 146 3.52 26.05 -5.25
N ARG A 147 3.58 26.62 -6.45
CA ARG A 147 2.73 26.16 -7.56
C ARG A 147 3.21 24.79 -8.02
N LEU A 148 2.38 23.76 -7.87
CA LEU A 148 2.75 22.38 -8.19
C LEU A 148 1.57 21.71 -8.90
N PRO A 149 1.45 21.88 -10.24
CA PRO A 149 0.43 21.15 -11.00
C PRO A 149 0.77 19.66 -10.92
N LEU A 150 0.03 18.93 -10.08
CA LEU A 150 0.19 17.49 -9.93
C LEU A 150 -0.61 16.75 -10.99
N GLU A 151 -0.06 15.63 -11.45
CA GLU A 151 -0.74 14.69 -12.33
C GLU A 151 -1.84 13.94 -11.57
N GLU A 152 -2.71 13.23 -12.30
CA GLU A 152 -3.85 12.53 -11.69
C GLU A 152 -3.40 11.50 -10.66
N LEU A 153 -2.43 10.64 -11.00
CA LEU A 153 -1.89 9.66 -10.06
C LEU A 153 -1.24 10.32 -8.84
N GLU A 154 -0.51 11.43 -9.02
CA GLU A 154 0.07 12.18 -7.89
C GLU A 154 -1.03 12.71 -6.95
N LEU A 155 -2.15 13.19 -7.50
CA LEU A 155 -3.30 13.64 -6.71
C LEU A 155 -4.01 12.49 -5.98
N GLU A 156 -4.02 11.29 -6.54
CA GLU A 156 -4.53 10.09 -5.86
C GLU A 156 -3.57 9.65 -4.75
N THR A 157 -2.26 9.69 -4.96
CA THR A 157 -1.25 9.46 -3.92
C THR A 157 -1.33 10.50 -2.79
N VAL A 158 -1.58 11.78 -3.10
CA VAL A 158 -1.85 12.82 -2.09
C VAL A 158 -3.00 12.41 -1.18
N ARG A 159 -4.12 11.94 -1.75
CA ARG A 159 -5.31 11.53 -0.97
C ARG A 159 -5.07 10.24 -0.20
N PHE A 160 -4.33 9.29 -0.77
CA PHE A 160 -3.90 8.08 -0.07
C PHE A 160 -3.08 8.42 1.17
N VAL A 161 -2.02 9.23 1.04
CA VAL A 161 -1.18 9.64 2.17
C VAL A 161 -1.99 10.39 3.21
N LEU A 162 -2.83 11.36 2.79
CA LEU A 162 -3.67 12.10 3.73
C LEU A 162 -4.67 11.20 4.46
N SER A 163 -5.20 10.14 3.83
CA SER A 163 -6.05 9.17 4.51
C SER A 163 -5.31 8.45 5.65
N ALA A 164 -4.03 8.11 5.45
CA ALA A 164 -3.18 7.51 6.47
C ALA A 164 -2.83 8.50 7.60
N LEU A 165 -2.62 9.78 7.27
CA LEU A 165 -2.37 10.82 8.28
C LEU A 165 -3.62 11.14 9.12
N ILE A 166 -4.80 11.14 8.51
CA ILE A 166 -6.08 11.26 9.23
C ILE A 166 -6.23 10.08 10.20
N ARG A 167 -5.93 8.86 9.75
CA ARG A 167 -5.96 7.68 10.62
C ARG A 167 -4.98 7.83 11.78
N ARG A 168 -3.74 8.23 11.52
CA ARG A 168 -2.72 8.48 12.56
C ARG A 168 -3.21 9.49 13.59
N HIS A 169 -3.72 10.63 13.14
CA HIS A 169 -4.25 11.66 14.04
C HIS A 169 -5.40 11.13 14.89
N THR A 170 -6.29 10.34 14.31
CA THR A 170 -7.40 9.71 15.03
C THR A 170 -6.90 8.75 16.11
N ASP A 171 -5.87 7.95 15.80
CA ASP A 171 -5.26 7.04 16.77
C ASP A 171 -4.53 7.79 17.89
N ASP A 172 -3.84 8.90 17.59
CA ASP A 172 -3.13 9.73 18.57
C ASP A 172 -4.10 10.45 19.54
N GLU A 173 -5.27 10.90 19.06
CA GLU A 173 -6.30 11.51 19.90
C GLU A 173 -7.03 10.49 20.79
N ASN A 174 -7.18 9.25 20.30
CA ASN A 174 -7.86 8.18 21.03
C ASN A 174 -6.92 7.58 22.10
N SER A 175 -6.91 8.17 23.29
CA SER A 175 -6.12 7.71 24.44
C SER A 175 -6.58 6.36 25.04
N SER A 176 -7.66 5.75 24.54
CA SER A 176 -8.24 4.52 25.08
C SER A 176 -7.70 3.28 24.38
N GLY A 177 -6.60 2.74 24.91
CA GLY A 177 -5.95 1.53 24.43
C GLY A 177 -5.14 1.75 23.16
N THR A 178 -4.17 0.86 22.90
CA THR A 178 -3.36 0.89 21.68
C THR A 178 -4.09 0.10 20.59
N PRO A 179 -4.75 0.74 19.61
CA PRO A 179 -5.47 0.01 18.57
C PRO A 179 -4.48 -0.84 17.76
N LEU A 180 -4.88 -2.05 17.35
CA LEU A 180 -4.10 -2.86 16.41
C LEU A 180 -4.02 -2.16 15.04
N ASN A 181 -2.92 -2.35 14.32
CA ASN A 181 -2.64 -1.67 13.06
C ASN A 181 -2.50 -0.15 13.25
N ASN A 182 -1.81 0.27 14.30
CA ASN A 182 -1.53 1.68 14.56
C ASN A 182 -0.28 2.16 13.80
N TRP A 183 0.14 3.40 14.05
CA TRP A 183 1.33 3.98 13.45
C TRP A 183 2.63 3.18 13.74
N PRO A 184 2.95 2.79 14.98
CA PRO A 184 4.05 1.85 15.25
C PRO A 184 3.99 0.56 14.40
N ASP A 185 2.83 -0.09 14.31
CA ASP A 185 2.67 -1.30 13.48
C ASP A 185 2.93 -1.01 11.99
N LEU A 186 2.48 0.16 11.48
CA LEU A 186 2.77 0.60 10.12
C LEU A 186 4.28 0.80 9.92
N LEU A 187 4.99 1.39 10.89
CA LEU A 187 6.44 1.56 10.79
C LEU A 187 7.19 0.23 10.74
N GLU A 188 6.60 -0.85 11.24
CA GLU A 188 7.16 -2.20 11.11
C GLU A 188 6.97 -2.81 9.72
N LEU A 189 6.15 -2.25 8.83
CA LEU A 189 6.05 -2.73 7.44
C LEU A 189 7.39 -2.63 6.71
N GLN A 190 7.57 -3.47 5.69
CA GLN A 190 8.80 -3.48 4.92
C GLN A 190 9.04 -2.12 4.26
N ASP A 191 10.18 -1.51 4.56
CA ASP A 191 10.59 -0.23 4.00
C ASP A 191 11.31 -0.48 2.67
N ASN A 192 10.65 -0.09 1.57
CA ASN A 192 11.12 -0.31 0.22
C ASN A 192 11.59 0.99 -0.45
N GLU A 193 11.89 2.05 0.31
CA GLU A 193 12.22 3.37 -0.25
C GLU A 193 13.39 3.31 -1.25
N LEU A 194 14.53 2.78 -0.80
CA LEU A 194 15.74 2.68 -1.62
C LEU A 194 15.56 1.77 -2.85
N PRO A 195 15.09 0.50 -2.72
CA PRO A 195 14.89 -0.35 -3.89
C PRO A 195 13.82 0.21 -4.84
N TYR A 196 12.75 0.84 -4.32
CA TYR A 196 11.74 1.49 -5.15
C TYR A 196 12.34 2.59 -6.02
N TYR A 197 13.06 3.55 -5.43
CA TYR A 197 13.63 4.64 -6.22
C TYR A 197 14.77 4.19 -7.14
N ARG A 198 15.52 3.14 -6.79
CA ARG A 198 16.48 2.53 -7.74
C ARG A 198 15.78 1.93 -8.97
N SER A 199 14.65 1.27 -8.76
CA SER A 199 13.84 0.70 -9.85
C SER A 199 13.08 1.76 -10.66
N LYS A 200 12.65 2.85 -10.01
CA LYS A 200 11.86 3.94 -10.60
C LYS A 200 12.40 5.31 -10.18
N PRO A 201 13.54 5.77 -10.75
CA PRO A 201 14.18 7.03 -10.35
C PRO A 201 13.29 8.27 -10.44
N HIS A 202 12.34 8.28 -11.39
CA HIS A 202 11.38 9.37 -11.57
C HIS A 202 10.38 9.52 -10.40
N ALA A 203 10.23 8.50 -9.54
CA ALA A 203 9.29 8.56 -8.43
C ALA A 203 9.77 9.47 -7.29
N LEU A 204 11.09 9.60 -7.07
CA LEU A 204 11.63 10.48 -6.02
C LEU A 204 11.20 11.95 -6.20
N PRO A 205 11.41 12.61 -7.37
CA PRO A 205 10.95 13.99 -7.57
C PRO A 205 9.42 14.12 -7.49
N SER A 206 8.66 13.08 -7.85
CA SER A 206 7.20 13.07 -7.67
C SER A 206 6.81 13.04 -6.19
N HIS A 207 7.42 12.16 -5.38
CA HIS A 207 7.13 12.02 -3.95
C HIS A 207 7.45 13.29 -3.15
N VAL A 208 8.55 13.98 -3.44
CA VAL A 208 8.85 15.27 -2.79
C VAL A 208 7.86 16.37 -3.18
N ARG A 209 7.34 16.37 -4.42
CA ARG A 209 6.26 17.28 -4.85
C ARG A 209 4.94 16.97 -4.17
N ILE A 210 4.61 15.67 -4.01
CA ILE A 210 3.44 15.20 -3.25
C ILE A 210 3.51 15.73 -1.81
N PHE A 211 4.65 15.62 -1.15
CA PHE A 211 4.83 16.18 0.20
C PHE A 211 4.62 17.70 0.25
N ALA A 212 5.25 18.44 -0.66
CA ALA A 212 5.09 19.90 -0.70
C ALA A 212 3.62 20.30 -0.93
N PHE A 213 2.90 19.59 -1.80
CA PHE A 213 1.48 19.80 -2.06
C PHE A 213 0.62 19.47 -0.83
N ILE A 214 0.86 18.33 -0.16
CA ILE A 214 0.19 17.95 1.09
C ILE A 214 0.35 19.04 2.13
N ARG A 215 1.58 19.51 2.34
CA ARG A 215 1.91 20.56 3.30
C ARG A 215 1.16 21.85 2.97
N GLN A 216 1.09 22.25 1.70
CA GLN A 216 0.33 23.42 1.27
C GLN A 216 -1.17 23.25 1.50
N ALA A 217 -1.75 22.11 1.13
CA ALA A 217 -3.18 21.84 1.26
C ALA A 217 -3.63 21.87 2.73
N VAL A 218 -2.83 21.28 3.62
CA VAL A 218 -3.08 21.29 5.07
C VAL A 218 -2.88 22.69 5.65
N CYS A 219 -1.74 23.34 5.39
CA CYS A 219 -1.42 24.63 6.00
C CYS A 219 -2.28 25.80 5.50
N SER A 220 -2.90 25.67 4.32
CA SER A 220 -3.78 26.71 3.75
C SER A 220 -5.23 26.65 4.26
N SER A 221 -5.57 25.65 5.09
CA SER A 221 -6.93 25.44 5.60
C SER A 221 -6.94 25.48 7.13
N PRO A 222 -7.58 26.47 7.76
CA PRO A 222 -7.74 26.51 9.22
C PRO A 222 -8.46 25.30 9.80
N VAL A 223 -9.27 24.60 8.99
CA VAL A 223 -10.01 23.40 9.40
C VAL A 223 -9.08 22.18 9.49
N LEU A 224 -7.92 22.21 8.83
CA LEU A 224 -6.93 21.13 8.83
C LEU A 224 -5.75 21.40 9.78
N GLU A 225 -5.90 22.36 10.71
CA GLU A 225 -4.85 22.73 11.67
C GLU A 225 -4.31 21.52 12.45
N CYS A 226 -5.21 20.61 12.85
CA CYS A 226 -4.88 19.38 13.56
C CYS A 226 -3.92 18.45 12.80
N LEU A 227 -3.87 18.54 11.46
CA LEU A 227 -2.96 17.74 10.64
C LEU A 227 -1.58 18.38 10.45
N LYS A 228 -1.38 19.65 10.82
CA LYS A 228 -0.10 20.36 10.65
C LYS A 228 1.09 19.65 11.30
N PRO A 229 1.02 19.14 12.54
CA PRO A 229 2.16 18.46 13.17
C PRO A 229 2.69 17.27 12.37
N TYR A 230 1.85 16.65 11.54
CA TYR A 230 2.21 15.49 10.71
C TYR A 230 2.83 15.87 9.35
N VAL A 231 2.82 17.15 8.98
CA VAL A 231 3.31 17.64 7.68
C VAL A 231 4.32 18.80 7.80
N GLU A 232 4.65 19.23 9.03
CA GLU A 232 5.73 20.18 9.30
C GLU A 232 7.08 19.66 8.80
N THR A 233 7.30 18.36 8.95
CA THR A 233 8.47 17.65 8.40
C THR A 233 8.00 16.56 7.44
N PRO A 234 8.86 16.09 6.52
CA PRO A 234 8.50 15.00 5.61
C PRO A 234 8.36 13.64 6.30
N ALA A 235 8.72 13.50 7.59
CA ALA A 235 8.87 12.19 8.23
C ALA A 235 7.63 11.28 8.10
N ALA A 236 6.43 11.79 8.37
CA ALA A 236 5.22 10.98 8.29
C ALA A 236 4.84 10.63 6.83
N VAL A 237 4.91 11.62 5.93
CA VAL A 237 4.61 11.42 4.50
C VAL A 237 5.60 10.44 3.87
N ARG A 238 6.90 10.64 4.11
CA ARG A 238 7.98 9.76 3.67
C ARG A 238 7.80 8.34 4.19
N ALA A 239 7.47 8.18 5.48
CA ALA A 239 7.26 6.85 6.07
C ALA A 239 6.12 6.08 5.38
N VAL A 240 5.00 6.74 5.07
CA VAL A 240 3.88 6.12 4.33
C VAL A 240 4.32 5.73 2.92
N LEU A 241 4.96 6.65 2.19
CA LEU A 241 5.40 6.42 0.80
C LEU A 241 6.52 5.39 0.68
N ALA A 242 7.38 5.27 1.67
CA ALA A 242 8.45 4.28 1.73
C ALA A 242 7.92 2.84 1.88
N ARG A 243 6.74 2.70 2.48
CA ARG A 243 6.07 1.40 2.70
C ARG A 243 4.95 1.13 1.71
N ASP A 244 4.58 2.10 0.88
CA ASP A 244 3.56 1.91 -0.15
C ASP A 244 3.98 0.79 -1.14
N PRO A 245 5.18 0.84 -1.76
CA PRO A 245 5.67 -0.28 -2.56
C PRO A 245 5.81 -1.56 -1.74
N GLY A 246 5.18 -2.64 -2.19
CA GLY A 246 5.27 -3.96 -1.55
C GLY A 246 4.39 -4.16 -0.31
N ASN A 247 3.58 -3.19 0.14
CA ASN A 247 2.63 -3.41 1.23
C ASN A 247 1.18 -3.00 0.93
N VAL A 248 0.87 -2.56 -0.28
CA VAL A 248 -0.49 -2.20 -0.68
C VAL A 248 -1.19 -3.26 -1.50
N PHE A 249 -2.51 -3.25 -1.39
CA PHE A 249 -3.45 -4.17 -2.03
C PHE A 249 -4.31 -3.36 -2.98
N GLY A 250 -4.35 -3.76 -4.25
CA GLY A 250 -5.26 -3.15 -5.20
C GLY A 250 -6.72 -3.45 -4.87
N LEU A 251 -7.57 -2.45 -5.07
CA LEU A 251 -9.01 -2.60 -5.06
C LEU A 251 -9.43 -2.91 -6.49
N PHE A 252 -9.80 -4.15 -6.73
CA PHE A 252 -10.18 -4.64 -8.05
C PHE A 252 -11.67 -4.93 -8.14
N GLU A 253 -12.20 -4.86 -9.36
CA GLU A 253 -13.47 -5.48 -9.70
C GLU A 253 -13.44 -6.97 -9.34
N MET A 254 -14.54 -7.49 -8.80
CA MET A 254 -14.62 -8.88 -8.31
C MET A 254 -15.28 -9.81 -9.34
N ASN A 255 -15.32 -9.42 -10.61
CA ASN A 255 -15.95 -10.16 -11.69
C ASN A 255 -15.07 -11.34 -12.17
N GLU A 256 -15.71 -12.47 -12.48
CA GLU A 256 -15.02 -13.72 -12.85
C GLU A 256 -14.57 -13.75 -14.32
N THR A 257 -14.80 -12.69 -15.09
CA THR A 257 -14.72 -12.66 -16.57
C THR A 257 -13.36 -12.27 -17.14
N GLY A 258 -12.35 -12.00 -16.30
CA GLY A 258 -10.94 -11.87 -16.72
C GLY A 258 -10.42 -10.45 -16.91
N ASP A 259 -11.25 -9.51 -17.37
CA ASP A 259 -10.91 -8.08 -17.41
C ASP A 259 -11.35 -7.42 -16.11
N SER A 260 -10.43 -7.32 -15.15
CA SER A 260 -10.68 -6.69 -13.85
C SER A 260 -10.04 -5.31 -13.80
N GLU A 261 -10.86 -4.27 -13.69
CA GLU A 261 -10.37 -2.89 -13.50
C GLU A 261 -9.93 -2.65 -12.05
N MET A 262 -8.91 -1.81 -11.86
CA MET A 262 -8.44 -1.40 -10.55
C MET A 262 -9.07 -0.05 -10.17
N PHE A 263 -9.82 -0.02 -9.08
CA PHE A 263 -10.53 1.15 -8.58
C PHE A 263 -9.70 2.05 -7.67
N GLY A 264 -8.54 1.58 -7.23
CA GLY A 264 -7.67 2.25 -6.26
C GLY A 264 -6.87 1.24 -5.46
N TRP A 265 -6.36 1.63 -4.29
CA TRP A 265 -5.56 0.73 -3.45
C TRP A 265 -5.69 1.03 -1.96
N CYS A 266 -5.20 0.10 -1.15
CA CYS A 266 -5.33 0.06 0.30
C CYS A 266 -4.07 -0.49 0.97
N MET A 267 -3.67 0.08 2.10
CA MET A 267 -2.60 -0.45 2.95
C MET A 267 -3.20 -1.17 4.16
N TYR A 268 -3.11 -2.49 4.18
CA TYR A 268 -3.61 -3.33 5.27
C TYR A 268 -2.45 -3.82 6.13
N VAL A 269 -2.07 -3.04 7.16
CA VAL A 269 -0.82 -3.25 7.93
C VAL A 269 -0.60 -4.70 8.36
N SER A 270 -1.52 -5.28 9.14
CA SER A 270 -1.38 -6.67 9.58
C SER A 270 -1.45 -7.68 8.42
N ALA A 271 -2.18 -7.39 7.34
CA ALA A 271 -2.25 -8.27 6.19
C ALA A 271 -0.93 -8.34 5.39
N SER A 272 -0.09 -7.31 5.45
CA SER A 272 1.17 -7.23 4.72
C SER A 272 2.30 -8.05 5.35
N PHE A 273 2.06 -8.84 6.41
CA PHE A 273 3.08 -9.71 7.01
C PHE A 273 3.07 -11.16 6.48
N PHE A 274 2.09 -11.52 5.63
CA PHE A 274 2.03 -12.84 5.01
C PHE A 274 2.88 -12.86 3.75
N ASN A 275 3.92 -13.69 3.74
CA ASN A 275 4.89 -13.80 2.66
C ASN A 275 4.31 -14.42 1.38
N HIS A 276 5.09 -14.31 0.31
CA HIS A 276 4.77 -14.95 -0.97
C HIS A 276 5.19 -16.42 -1.00
N ASP A 277 4.29 -17.26 -1.49
CA ASP A 277 4.63 -18.54 -2.12
C ASP A 277 3.85 -18.71 -3.43
N CYS A 278 4.47 -19.40 -4.41
CA CYS A 278 3.81 -19.84 -5.64
C CYS A 278 2.87 -21.03 -5.39
N GLU A 279 3.04 -21.75 -4.28
CA GLU A 279 2.10 -22.75 -3.75
C GLU A 279 1.56 -22.30 -2.38
N PRO A 280 0.69 -21.26 -2.35
CA PRO A 280 0.27 -20.65 -1.10
C PRO A 280 -0.65 -21.59 -0.29
N ASN A 281 -0.37 -21.66 1.01
CA ASN A 281 -1.19 -22.38 1.97
C ASN A 281 -2.25 -21.48 2.65
N VAL A 282 -2.29 -20.19 2.30
CA VAL A 282 -3.29 -19.22 2.75
C VAL A 282 -3.87 -18.46 1.57
N ARG A 283 -5.20 -18.30 1.58
CA ARG A 283 -5.93 -17.42 0.65
C ARG A 283 -6.49 -16.20 1.36
N LYS A 284 -6.49 -15.06 0.67
CA LYS A 284 -7.08 -13.80 1.15
C LYS A 284 -8.46 -13.57 0.50
N ARG A 285 -9.41 -13.04 1.28
CA ARG A 285 -10.75 -12.65 0.81
C ARG A 285 -11.12 -11.30 1.42
N ARG A 286 -11.49 -10.34 0.57
CA ARG A 286 -12.01 -9.04 1.02
C ARG A 286 -13.51 -9.16 1.26
N GLU A 287 -13.97 -8.74 2.43
CA GLU A 287 -15.40 -8.63 2.77
C GLU A 287 -15.66 -7.22 3.30
N GLY A 288 -16.32 -6.41 2.48
CA GLY A 288 -16.44 -4.99 2.72
C GLY A 288 -15.05 -4.34 2.82
N ARG A 289 -14.77 -3.72 3.97
CA ARG A 289 -13.50 -3.06 4.25
C ARG A 289 -12.44 -4.02 4.81
N ALA A 290 -12.85 -5.18 5.35
CA ALA A 290 -11.95 -6.12 6.01
C ALA A 290 -11.27 -7.06 5.01
N LEU A 291 -10.08 -7.53 5.36
CA LEU A 291 -9.34 -8.56 4.63
C LEU A 291 -9.16 -9.79 5.53
N HIS A 292 -9.71 -10.91 5.11
CA HIS A 292 -9.73 -12.17 5.84
C HIS A 292 -8.76 -13.18 5.22
N PHE A 293 -8.08 -13.94 6.07
CA PHE A 293 -7.10 -14.94 5.66
C PHE A 293 -7.54 -16.32 6.11
N TYR A 294 -7.62 -17.26 5.16
CA TYR A 294 -8.07 -18.63 5.39
C TYR A 294 -7.01 -19.62 4.94
N THR A 295 -6.77 -20.67 5.73
CA THR A 295 -5.93 -21.79 5.28
C THR A 295 -6.60 -22.51 4.10
N THR A 296 -5.80 -22.93 3.12
CA THR A 296 -6.27 -23.66 1.92
C THR A 296 -6.15 -25.17 2.08
N ARG A 297 -5.27 -25.61 2.99
CA ARG A 297 -5.05 -27.00 3.39
C ARG A 297 -4.71 -27.07 4.88
N ASP A 298 -4.54 -28.27 5.41
CA ASP A 298 -3.99 -28.46 6.75
C ASP A 298 -2.56 -27.90 6.80
N ILE A 299 -2.24 -27.22 7.90
CA ILE A 299 -0.96 -26.56 8.17
C ILE A 299 -0.28 -27.26 9.33
N GLU A 300 1.01 -27.55 9.20
CA GLU A 300 1.79 -28.14 10.28
C GLU A 300 2.26 -27.09 11.29
N LYS A 301 2.61 -27.55 12.50
CA LYS A 301 3.26 -26.67 13.48
C LYS A 301 4.56 -26.14 12.89
N ASP A 302 4.84 -24.86 13.11
CA ASP A 302 6.03 -24.13 12.64
C ASP A 302 6.12 -23.97 11.12
N GLU A 303 5.11 -24.40 10.36
CA GLU A 303 5.00 -24.09 8.92
C GLU A 303 4.71 -22.60 8.71
N GLU A 304 5.32 -22.01 7.70
CA GLU A 304 5.09 -20.62 7.34
C GLU A 304 3.78 -20.43 6.56
N LEU A 305 3.04 -19.39 6.90
CA LEU A 305 1.75 -19.04 6.31
C LEU A 305 1.96 -18.03 5.17
N CYS A 306 1.78 -18.48 3.94
CA CYS A 306 2.07 -17.72 2.73
C CYS A 306 0.85 -17.54 1.82
N THR A 307 0.77 -16.38 1.18
CA THR A 307 -0.20 -16.03 0.13
C THR A 307 0.51 -15.93 -1.23
N ASN A 308 -0.22 -15.76 -2.33
CA ASN A 308 0.38 -15.34 -3.60
C ASN A 308 0.34 -13.80 -3.78
N TYR A 309 1.41 -13.25 -4.37
CA TYR A 309 1.52 -11.83 -4.74
C TYR A 309 1.27 -11.57 -6.22
N VAL A 310 1.53 -12.57 -7.05
CA VAL A 310 1.40 -12.56 -8.51
C VAL A 310 0.31 -13.55 -8.94
N ASP A 311 -0.13 -13.46 -10.20
CA ASP A 311 -1.05 -14.45 -10.76
C ASP A 311 -0.32 -15.79 -10.94
N LEU A 312 -0.88 -16.85 -10.37
CA LEU A 312 -0.31 -18.20 -10.45
C LEU A 312 -0.53 -18.83 -11.84
N LYS A 313 -1.38 -18.24 -12.68
CA LYS A 313 -1.58 -18.64 -14.09
C LYS A 313 -0.42 -18.21 -15.00
N ASP A 314 0.33 -17.20 -14.61
CA ASP A 314 1.50 -16.73 -15.37
C ASP A 314 2.61 -17.78 -15.34
N SER A 315 3.48 -17.79 -16.34
CA SER A 315 4.65 -18.68 -16.37
C SER A 315 5.62 -18.38 -15.21
N VAL A 316 6.44 -19.37 -14.83
CA VAL A 316 7.47 -19.19 -13.79
C VAL A 316 8.38 -18.00 -14.10
N SER A 317 8.73 -17.80 -15.37
CA SER A 317 9.57 -16.67 -15.80
C SER A 317 8.87 -15.33 -15.59
N GLU A 318 7.60 -15.21 -15.97
CA GLU A 318 6.80 -14.00 -15.77
C GLU A 318 6.60 -13.70 -14.28
N ARG A 319 6.32 -14.73 -13.46
CA ARG A 319 6.21 -14.57 -12.00
C ARG A 319 7.51 -14.07 -11.40
N ARG A 320 8.66 -14.65 -11.77
CA ARG A 320 9.99 -14.19 -11.31
C ARG A 320 10.28 -12.75 -11.73
N GLU A 321 9.96 -12.39 -12.97
CA GLU A 321 10.10 -11.02 -13.49
C GLU A 321 9.29 -10.03 -12.64
N GLN A 322 8.01 -10.34 -12.38
CA GLN A 322 7.11 -9.51 -11.56
C GLN A 322 7.60 -9.38 -10.12
N LEU A 323 8.02 -10.48 -9.48
CA LEU A 323 8.57 -10.46 -8.12
C LEU A 323 9.82 -9.57 -8.04
N ARG A 324 10.74 -9.71 -8.99
CA ARG A 324 11.95 -8.86 -9.06
C ARG A 324 11.60 -7.39 -9.27
N ALA A 325 10.70 -7.11 -10.21
CA ALA A 325 10.37 -5.74 -10.63
C ALA A 325 9.50 -4.98 -9.63
N HIS A 326 8.65 -5.66 -8.87
CA HIS A 326 7.62 -5.03 -8.03
C HIS A 326 7.75 -5.33 -6.54
N TRP A 327 8.45 -6.41 -6.18
CA TRP A 327 8.63 -6.86 -4.80
C TRP A 327 10.11 -6.88 -4.36
N TYR A 328 11.04 -6.60 -5.27
CA TYR A 328 12.47 -6.39 -4.99
C TYR A 328 13.20 -7.61 -4.43
N PHE A 329 12.68 -8.80 -4.67
CA PHE A 329 13.35 -10.06 -4.34
C PHE A 329 13.37 -11.02 -5.53
N GLU A 330 14.31 -11.96 -5.51
CA GLU A 330 14.36 -13.04 -6.48
C GLU A 330 13.80 -14.32 -5.87
N TRP A 331 12.89 -14.96 -6.60
CA TRP A 331 12.42 -16.29 -6.25
C TRP A 331 13.35 -17.33 -6.88
N SER A 332 14.21 -17.93 -6.05
CA SER A 332 15.04 -19.07 -6.42
C SER A 332 14.38 -20.37 -5.97
N LEU A 333 14.29 -21.35 -6.87
CA LEU A 333 14.22 -22.75 -6.48
C LEU A 333 15.57 -23.05 -5.82
N GLN A 334 15.63 -23.14 -4.50
CA GLN A 334 16.78 -23.77 -3.89
C GLN A 334 16.34 -24.82 -2.88
N ASP A 335 16.77 -26.03 -3.21
CA ASP A 335 16.62 -27.28 -2.50
C ASP A 335 16.93 -27.14 -1.01
N GLY A 336 16.30 -28.01 -0.22
CA GLY A 336 16.75 -28.23 1.15
C GLY A 336 18.27 -28.41 1.20
N TYR A 337 18.89 -27.69 2.15
CA TYR A 337 20.29 -27.71 2.61
C TYR A 337 21.10 -26.43 2.42
N MET A 338 21.66 -26.02 3.56
CA MET A 338 22.58 -24.92 3.85
C MET A 338 23.69 -24.76 2.80
N LEU A 339 23.90 -23.55 2.31
CA LEU A 339 25.20 -23.14 1.77
C LEU A 339 25.90 -22.24 2.80
N ASP A 340 26.94 -22.81 3.40
CA ASP A 340 27.97 -22.10 4.14
C ASP A 340 28.79 -21.23 3.16
N ASN A 341 29.16 -20.04 3.63
CA ASN A 341 29.88 -19.03 2.86
C ASN A 341 31.37 -19.42 2.72
N THR A 342 31.81 -19.95 1.58
CA THR A 342 33.20 -19.79 1.09
C THR A 342 33.36 -20.08 -0.43
N ASP A 343 33.30 -19.04 -1.26
CA ASP A 343 34.05 -18.78 -2.52
C ASP A 343 34.04 -19.82 -3.70
N PRO A 344 34.61 -19.56 -4.90
CA PRO A 344 33.86 -19.42 -6.16
C PRO A 344 34.24 -20.49 -7.23
N PHE A 345 33.51 -20.51 -8.35
CA PHE A 345 33.76 -21.33 -9.55
C PHE A 345 33.63 -22.86 -9.40
N HIS A 346 32.48 -23.42 -9.81
CA HIS A 346 32.34 -24.23 -11.03
C HIS A 346 30.92 -24.78 -11.14
N GLY A 347 30.47 -24.93 -12.40
CA GLY A 347 29.11 -25.26 -12.77
C GLY A 347 28.59 -26.59 -12.24
N ALA A 348 27.29 -26.59 -11.93
CA ALA A 348 26.49 -27.78 -11.76
C ALA A 348 25.30 -27.68 -12.74
N GLN A 349 25.09 -28.76 -13.49
CA GLN A 349 23.96 -28.90 -14.40
C GLN A 349 22.66 -28.95 -13.60
N ILE A 350 21.67 -28.16 -14.04
CA ILE A 350 20.30 -28.20 -13.52
C ILE A 350 19.67 -29.50 -14.03
N VAL A 351 19.37 -30.43 -13.13
CA VAL A 351 18.43 -31.51 -13.38
C VAL A 351 17.08 -31.00 -12.90
N GLU A 352 16.17 -30.74 -13.84
CA GLU A 352 14.77 -30.41 -13.54
C GLU A 352 14.11 -31.65 -12.93
N ASN A 353 13.81 -31.59 -11.62
CA ASN A 353 12.75 -32.38 -11.03
C ASN A 353 11.65 -31.41 -10.60
N GLU A 354 10.46 -31.65 -11.15
CA GLU A 354 9.21 -31.14 -10.61
C GLU A 354 8.98 -31.80 -9.23
N ASP A 355 8.32 -31.06 -8.35
CA ASP A 355 7.85 -31.45 -7.00
C ASP A 355 8.83 -31.18 -5.84
N ASP A 356 8.60 -30.00 -5.23
CA ASP A 356 8.79 -29.57 -3.81
C ASP A 356 9.35 -28.13 -3.73
N ILE A 357 8.54 -27.19 -3.17
CA ILE A 357 8.72 -25.73 -3.29
C ILE A 357 8.58 -25.02 -1.93
N HIS A 358 9.52 -24.13 -1.57
CA HIS A 358 9.37 -23.20 -0.42
C HIS A 358 9.97 -21.78 -0.64
N ILE A 359 9.09 -20.77 -0.50
CA ILE A 359 9.16 -19.40 0.09
C ILE A 359 10.31 -18.42 -0.23
N GLY A 360 9.93 -17.18 -0.61
CA GLY A 360 10.82 -16.00 -0.68
C GLY A 360 10.18 -14.67 -0.20
N LEU A 361 10.91 -14.00 0.70
CA LEU A 361 10.99 -12.58 1.15
C LEU A 361 9.74 -11.66 1.31
N LEU A 362 9.62 -11.09 2.53
CA LEU A 362 9.27 -9.69 2.87
C LEU A 362 10.31 -9.09 3.83
#